data_AF-A0AAX0IU47-F1
#
_entry.id   AF-A0AAX0IU47-F1
#
_cell.length_a   1.000
_cell.length_b   1.000
_cell.length_c   1.000
_cell.angle_alpha   90.00
_cell.angle_beta   90.00
_cell.angle_gamma   90.00
#
_symmetry.space_group_name_H-M   'P 1'
#
loop_
_entity.id
_entity.type
_entity.pdbx_description
1 polymer ?
#
loop_
_entity_poly.entity_id
_entity_poly.type
_entity_poly.pdbx_seq_one_letter_code
_entity_poly.pdbx_strand_id
1 'polypeptide(L)'
;MTQKQWKMISTIISIIILIVFALYKAFGEQKATNKSNAHSSSRTSQNTSNSSFTGKNFDFFESMKKYPFKYVYGADGDTFHLSYEGKEFKVRLLIVDAPETAKEGKEAQPFADEAKKRTEELLKNAKKIEGSFDVGDHADKYDRALMYVYVDGKLLQDILIEEGLARVGYAYEPNTSLLKQFQEIEKKAKKQKKNIWEKEGYVTNKGYDISVYK
;
A
#
# COMPACT_ATOMS: atom_id res chain seq x y z
N MET A 1 55.53 7.32 17.72
CA MET A 1 54.74 6.86 18.87
C MET A 1 55.66 6.10 19.80
N THR A 2 55.78 6.49 21.07
CA THR A 2 56.80 5.93 21.96
C THR A 2 56.39 4.55 22.48
N GLN A 3 57.36 3.70 22.86
CA GLN A 3 57.09 2.39 23.48
C GLN A 3 56.16 2.49 24.71
N LYS A 4 56.23 3.60 25.45
CA LYS A 4 55.30 3.90 26.55
C LYS A 4 53.87 4.16 26.06
N GLN A 5 53.70 4.89 24.95
CA GLN A 5 52.38 5.13 24.35
C GLN A 5 51.76 3.83 23.82
N TRP A 6 52.55 2.94 23.22
CA TRP A 6 52.05 1.66 22.71
C TRP A 6 51.60 0.71 23.84
N LYS A 7 52.37 0.64 24.95
CA LYS A 7 51.97 -0.08 26.15
C LYS A 7 50.68 0.48 26.77
N MET A 8 50.53 1.81 26.81
CA MET A 8 49.30 2.44 27.31
C MET A 8 48.07 2.08 26.47
N ILE A 9 48.18 2.16 25.14
CA ILE A 9 47.10 1.83 24.20
C ILE A 9 46.71 0.35 24.30
N SER A 10 47.70 -0.56 24.37
CA SER A 10 47.44 -1.99 24.55
C SER A 10 46.71 -2.29 25.86
N THR A 11 47.05 -1.58 26.94
CA THR A 11 46.40 -1.78 28.26
C THR A 11 44.93 -1.33 28.22
N ILE A 12 44.64 -0.20 27.55
CA ILE A 12 43.28 0.33 27.39
C ILE A 12 42.40 -0.63 26.57
N ILE A 13 42.93 -1.17 25.46
CA ILE A 13 42.20 -2.13 24.61
C ILE A 13 41.86 -3.41 25.40
N SER A 14 42.80 -3.94 26.20
CA SER A 14 42.55 -5.12 27.04
C SER A 14 41.46 -4.88 28.08
N ILE A 15 41.40 -3.69 28.70
CA ILE A 15 40.35 -3.33 29.66
C ILE A 15 38.98 -3.23 28.98
N ILE A 16 38.90 -2.64 27.79
CA ILE A 16 37.64 -2.54 27.03
C ILE A 16 37.13 -3.93 26.64
N ILE A 17 38.01 -4.83 26.20
CA ILE A 17 37.63 -6.21 25.86
C ILE A 17 37.08 -6.95 27.08
N LEU A 18 37.70 -6.79 28.26
CA LEU A 18 37.21 -7.39 29.50
C LEU A 18 35.84 -6.84 29.92
N ILE A 19 35.60 -5.53 29.76
CA ILE A 19 34.30 -4.91 30.06
C ILE A 19 33.23 -5.41 29.10
N VAL A 20 33.51 -5.47 27.79
CA VAL A 20 32.57 -5.97 26.78
C VAL A 20 32.27 -7.45 27.00
N PHE A 21 33.27 -8.25 27.37
CA PHE A 21 33.08 -9.67 27.69
C PHE A 21 32.26 -9.87 28.97
N ALA A 22 32.48 -9.05 30.00
CA ALA A 22 31.66 -9.05 31.21
C ALA A 22 30.21 -8.63 30.93
N LEU A 23 29.99 -7.62 30.08
CA LEU A 23 28.65 -7.20 29.64
C LEU A 23 27.95 -8.31 28.83
N TYR A 24 28.68 -8.99 27.94
CA TYR A 24 28.15 -10.12 27.17
C TYR A 24 27.73 -11.28 28.08
N LYS A 25 28.52 -11.59 29.11
CA LYS A 25 28.19 -12.57 30.15
C LYS A 25 26.97 -12.16 30.99
N ALA A 26 26.84 -10.87 31.31
CA ALA A 26 25.71 -10.36 32.10
C ALA A 26 24.40 -10.32 31.30
N PHE A 27 24.47 -10.21 29.97
CA PHE A 27 23.30 -10.11 29.09
C PHE A 27 22.89 -11.44 28.45
N GLY A 28 23.77 -12.44 28.48
CA GLY A 28 23.58 -13.76 27.86
C GLY A 28 23.18 -14.87 28.83
N GLU A 29 22.17 -14.66 29.67
CA GLU A 29 21.44 -15.75 30.34
C GLU A 29 20.16 -15.20 31.03
N GLN A 30 19.02 -15.33 30.36
CA GLN A 30 17.70 -15.23 30.98
C GLN A 30 16.85 -16.42 30.50
N LYS A 31 16.86 -17.47 31.31
CA LYS A 31 15.95 -18.62 31.21
C LYS A 31 14.65 -18.28 31.94
N ALA A 32 13.54 -18.72 31.37
CA ALA A 32 12.18 -18.43 31.79
C ALA A 32 11.84 -18.84 33.24
N THR A 33 11.08 -17.97 33.92
CA THR A 33 10.10 -18.35 34.95
C THR A 33 8.85 -17.49 34.80
N ASN A 34 7.70 -18.15 34.90
CA ASN A 34 6.37 -17.71 34.47
C ASN A 34 5.56 -17.12 35.65
N LYS A 35 4.86 -15.99 35.47
CA LYS A 35 3.64 -15.64 36.22
C LYS A 35 2.83 -14.50 35.57
N SER A 36 1.68 -14.89 35.01
CA SER A 36 0.43 -14.16 34.76
C SER A 36 0.39 -12.62 34.86
N ASN A 37 0.06 -11.95 33.74
CA ASN A 37 -1.13 -11.09 33.63
C ASN A 37 -1.39 -10.65 32.17
N ALA A 38 -2.67 -10.46 31.87
CA ALA A 38 -3.27 -10.39 30.54
C ALA A 38 -2.91 -9.14 29.71
N HIS A 39 -2.39 -9.37 28.50
CA HIS A 39 -2.75 -8.60 27.30
C HIS A 39 -2.38 -9.45 26.08
N SER A 40 -3.40 -9.90 25.35
CA SER A 40 -3.30 -10.89 24.28
C SER A 40 -2.59 -10.31 23.06
N SER A 41 -1.26 -10.40 23.03
CA SER A 41 -0.46 -10.34 21.82
C SER A 41 0.08 -11.74 21.54
N SER A 42 -0.77 -12.63 21.00
CA SER A 42 -0.34 -13.92 20.49
C SER A 42 0.27 -13.73 19.10
N ARG A 43 1.60 -13.72 19.05
CA ARG A 43 2.32 -14.33 17.93
C ARG A 43 1.87 -15.79 17.86
N THR A 44 1.07 -16.11 16.86
CA THR A 44 0.78 -17.48 16.48
C THR A 44 1.47 -17.75 15.14
N SER A 45 2.75 -18.13 15.20
CA SER A 45 3.28 -19.03 14.18
C SER A 45 2.87 -20.43 14.59
N GLN A 46 1.74 -20.91 14.04
CA GLN A 46 1.41 -22.32 13.74
C GLN A 46 -0.09 -22.47 13.40
N ASN A 47 -0.39 -22.53 12.09
CA ASN A 47 -1.38 -23.41 11.43
C ASN A 47 -1.69 -22.87 10.02
N THR A 48 -0.89 -23.26 9.01
CA THR A 48 -1.37 -23.29 7.61
C THR A 48 -2.29 -24.49 7.45
N SER A 49 -3.44 -24.42 8.11
CA SER A 49 -4.55 -25.35 7.97
C SER A 49 -5.50 -24.76 6.94
N ASN A 50 -5.53 -25.30 5.71
CA ASN A 50 -6.67 -25.30 4.77
C ASN A 50 -7.71 -24.16 4.91
N SER A 51 -7.30 -22.88 5.03
CA SER A 51 -8.25 -21.79 5.16
C SER A 51 -8.56 -21.30 3.76
N SER A 52 -9.75 -21.63 3.28
CA SER A 52 -10.24 -21.09 2.01
C SER A 52 -10.44 -19.58 2.14
N PHE A 53 -10.30 -18.87 1.02
CA PHE A 53 -10.61 -17.45 0.98
C PHE A 53 -12.12 -17.22 1.21
N THR A 54 -12.46 -16.34 2.14
CA THR A 54 -13.84 -16.06 2.56
C THR A 54 -14.46 -14.85 1.84
N GLY A 55 -13.66 -14.11 1.07
CA GLY A 55 -14.05 -12.83 0.46
C GLY A 55 -13.65 -11.60 1.28
N LYS A 56 -13.19 -11.78 2.53
CA LYS A 56 -12.80 -10.67 3.42
C LYS A 56 -11.50 -10.90 4.19
N ASN A 57 -11.01 -12.13 4.30
CA ASN A 57 -9.75 -12.45 4.99
C ASN A 57 -8.53 -12.20 4.08
N PHE A 58 -8.27 -10.95 3.69
CA PHE A 58 -7.23 -10.64 2.71
C PHE A 58 -5.80 -10.99 3.16
N ASP A 59 -5.55 -11.23 4.46
CA ASP A 59 -4.28 -11.80 4.97
C ASP A 59 -4.02 -13.23 4.48
N PHE A 60 -5.00 -13.85 3.81
CA PHE A 60 -4.83 -15.07 3.01
C PHE A 60 -3.76 -14.92 1.92
N PHE A 61 -3.60 -13.72 1.36
CA PHE A 61 -2.62 -13.46 0.30
C PHE A 61 -1.29 -13.02 0.89
N GLU A 62 -0.18 -13.47 0.31
CA GLU A 62 1.14 -12.98 0.69
C GLU A 62 1.37 -11.56 0.13
N SER A 63 1.87 -10.66 0.97
CA SER A 63 2.24 -9.29 0.57
C SER A 63 3.26 -9.32 -0.57
N MET A 64 3.19 -8.35 -1.48
CA MET A 64 4.06 -8.18 -2.65
C MET A 64 4.04 -9.32 -3.69
N LYS A 65 3.24 -10.37 -3.46
CA LYS A 65 2.99 -11.42 -4.44
C LYS A 65 1.77 -11.09 -5.29
N LYS A 66 1.84 -11.43 -6.57
CA LYS A 66 0.74 -11.23 -7.53
C LYS A 66 -0.14 -12.47 -7.58
N TYR A 67 -1.45 -12.25 -7.53
CA TYR A 67 -2.47 -13.30 -7.66
C TYR A 67 -3.41 -12.95 -8.82
N PRO A 68 -3.90 -13.95 -9.57
CA PRO A 68 -4.87 -13.71 -10.64
C PRO A 68 -6.26 -13.45 -10.07
N PHE A 69 -7.01 -12.55 -10.70
CA PHE A 69 -8.38 -12.23 -10.32
C PHE A 69 -9.28 -12.16 -11.55
N LYS A 70 -10.60 -12.22 -11.30
CA LYS A 70 -11.61 -11.96 -12.32
C LYS A 70 -12.28 -10.62 -12.04
N TYR A 71 -12.48 -9.83 -13.08
CA TYR A 71 -13.28 -8.61 -12.97
C TYR A 71 -14.77 -8.96 -12.79
N VAL A 72 -15.46 -8.18 -11.96
CA VAL A 72 -16.92 -8.30 -11.76
C VAL A 72 -17.63 -7.05 -12.29
N TYR A 73 -17.47 -5.90 -11.63
CA TYR A 73 -18.05 -4.62 -12.05
C TYR A 73 -17.28 -3.42 -11.46
N GLY A 74 -17.50 -2.23 -12.02
CA GLY A 74 -16.85 -0.98 -11.62
C GLY A 74 -17.74 -0.17 -10.69
N ALA A 75 -17.14 0.55 -9.75
CA ALA A 75 -17.87 1.49 -8.88
C ALA A 75 -17.48 2.93 -9.22
N ASP A 76 -16.21 3.27 -9.02
CA ASP A 76 -15.58 4.59 -9.25
C ASP A 76 -14.23 4.39 -9.99
N GLY A 77 -13.49 5.47 -10.28
CA GLY A 77 -12.20 5.36 -10.98
C GLY A 77 -11.13 4.55 -10.25
N ASP A 78 -11.14 4.53 -8.92
CA ASP A 78 -10.16 3.82 -8.07
C ASP A 78 -10.75 2.66 -7.26
N THR A 79 -12.03 2.35 -7.49
CA THR A 79 -12.80 1.41 -6.70
C THR A 79 -13.66 0.53 -7.61
N PHE A 80 -13.52 -0.80 -7.49
CA PHE A 80 -14.23 -1.78 -8.30
C PHE A 80 -14.31 -3.12 -7.58
N HIS A 81 -14.98 -4.10 -8.19
CA HIS A 81 -15.15 -5.44 -7.62
C HIS A 81 -14.38 -6.47 -8.44
N LEU A 82 -13.63 -7.31 -7.72
CA LEU A 82 -12.94 -8.48 -8.25
C LEU A 82 -13.47 -9.76 -7.60
N SER A 83 -13.16 -10.90 -8.21
CA SER A 83 -13.46 -12.22 -7.68
C SER A 83 -12.22 -13.11 -7.64
N TYR A 84 -12.09 -13.87 -6.54
CA TYR A 84 -11.09 -14.93 -6.35
C TYR A 84 -11.80 -16.18 -5.84
N GLU A 85 -11.59 -17.33 -6.49
CA GLU A 85 -12.25 -18.60 -6.13
C GLU A 85 -13.78 -18.50 -5.94
N GLY A 86 -14.42 -17.66 -6.75
CA GLY A 86 -15.88 -17.45 -6.72
C GLY A 86 -16.36 -16.53 -5.58
N LYS A 87 -15.46 -15.94 -4.80
CA LYS A 87 -15.78 -14.92 -3.79
C LYS A 87 -15.52 -13.54 -4.33
N GLU A 88 -16.56 -12.73 -4.40
CA GLU A 88 -16.47 -11.33 -4.81
C GLU A 88 -16.07 -10.43 -3.64
N PHE A 89 -15.27 -9.42 -3.92
CA PHE A 89 -14.83 -8.44 -2.94
C PHE A 89 -14.56 -7.09 -3.59
N LYS A 90 -14.64 -6.04 -2.77
CA LYS A 90 -14.40 -4.66 -3.21
C LYS A 90 -12.92 -4.32 -3.09
N VAL A 91 -12.38 -3.70 -4.12
CA VAL A 91 -10.99 -3.23 -4.18
C VAL A 91 -10.98 -1.71 -4.06
N ARG A 92 -10.02 -1.18 -3.31
CA ARG A 92 -9.59 0.22 -3.34
C ARG A 92 -8.13 0.24 -3.78
N LEU A 93 -7.85 0.92 -4.89
CA LEU A 93 -6.48 1.04 -5.38
C LEU A 93 -5.61 1.77 -4.36
N LEU A 94 -4.42 1.24 -4.10
CA LEU A 94 -3.45 1.90 -3.22
C LEU A 94 -2.87 3.17 -3.85
N ILE A 95 -2.66 4.19 -3.00
CA ILE A 95 -1.90 5.43 -3.25
C ILE A 95 -2.46 6.33 -4.39
N VAL A 96 -3.66 6.04 -4.88
CA VAL A 96 -4.36 6.89 -5.86
C VAL A 96 -5.70 7.35 -5.33
N ASP A 97 -6.19 8.47 -5.85
CA ASP A 97 -7.50 9.02 -5.56
C ASP A 97 -8.07 9.51 -6.89
N ALA A 98 -9.20 8.95 -7.31
CA ALA A 98 -9.90 9.37 -8.52
C ALA A 98 -11.12 10.25 -8.15
N PRO A 99 -11.60 11.13 -9.04
CA PRO A 99 -12.80 11.89 -8.74
C PRO A 99 -14.00 10.99 -8.48
N GLU A 100 -14.81 11.36 -7.50
CA GLU A 100 -15.95 10.57 -7.03
C GLU A 100 -17.14 10.67 -7.99
N THR A 101 -17.75 9.53 -8.35
CA THR A 101 -18.96 9.54 -9.17
C THR A 101 -20.19 9.98 -8.36
N ALA A 102 -21.28 10.27 -9.08
CA ALA A 102 -22.53 10.68 -8.46
C ALA A 102 -23.03 9.61 -7.48
N LYS A 103 -23.41 10.06 -6.28
CA LYS A 103 -24.01 9.24 -5.22
C LYS A 103 -25.27 9.94 -4.74
N GLU A 104 -26.14 9.25 -4.02
CA GLU A 104 -27.41 9.83 -3.56
C GLU A 104 -27.19 11.18 -2.86
N GLY A 105 -27.79 12.24 -3.40
CA GLY A 105 -27.64 13.61 -2.89
C GLY A 105 -26.30 14.31 -3.17
N LYS A 106 -25.41 13.73 -3.99
CA LYS A 106 -24.11 14.32 -4.37
C LYS A 106 -23.86 14.19 -5.88
N GLU A 107 -23.64 15.32 -6.53
CA GLU A 107 -23.25 15.38 -7.94
C GLU A 107 -21.87 14.73 -8.15
N ALA A 108 -21.66 14.21 -9.36
CA ALA A 108 -20.36 13.69 -9.77
C ALA A 108 -19.32 14.81 -9.78
N GLN A 109 -18.09 14.49 -9.37
CA GLN A 109 -16.97 15.39 -9.53
C GLN A 109 -16.55 15.43 -11.02
N PRO A 110 -16.02 16.55 -11.53
CA PRO A 110 -15.42 16.59 -12.86
C PRO A 110 -14.43 15.44 -13.10
N PHE A 111 -14.43 14.83 -14.28
CA PHE A 111 -13.62 13.66 -14.64
C PHE A 111 -13.94 12.33 -13.94
N ALA A 112 -14.95 12.26 -13.07
CA ALA A 112 -15.31 11.03 -12.37
C ALA A 112 -15.78 9.92 -13.33
N ASP A 113 -16.62 10.28 -14.30
CA ASP A 113 -17.16 9.33 -15.27
C ASP A 113 -16.08 8.84 -16.24
N GLU A 114 -15.16 9.72 -16.64
CA GLU A 114 -14.01 9.40 -17.47
C GLU A 114 -13.07 8.43 -16.74
N ALA A 115 -12.76 8.71 -15.46
CA ALA A 115 -11.93 7.83 -14.64
C ALA A 115 -12.56 6.45 -14.45
N LYS A 116 -13.86 6.40 -14.11
CA LYS A 116 -14.61 5.15 -13.99
C LYS A 116 -14.62 4.38 -15.30
N LYS A 117 -15.03 5.02 -16.40
CA LYS A 117 -15.12 4.39 -17.72
C LYS A 117 -13.78 3.82 -18.15
N ARG A 118 -12.69 4.55 -17.91
CA ARG A 118 -11.34 4.10 -18.25
C ARG A 118 -10.92 2.88 -17.44
N THR A 119 -11.14 2.89 -16.13
CA THR A 119 -10.89 1.73 -15.27
C THR A 119 -11.70 0.52 -15.70
N GLU A 120 -12.98 0.69 -15.99
CA GLU A 120 -13.83 -0.40 -16.49
C GLU A 120 -13.37 -0.93 -17.86
N GLU A 121 -13.00 -0.06 -18.80
CA GLU A 121 -12.51 -0.44 -20.12
C GLU A 121 -11.25 -1.31 -20.00
N LEU A 122 -10.28 -0.87 -19.20
CA LEU A 122 -9.02 -1.58 -18.99
C LEU A 122 -9.24 -2.95 -18.34
N LEU A 123 -10.12 -3.03 -17.33
CA LEU A 123 -10.41 -4.29 -16.63
C LEU A 123 -11.25 -5.24 -17.49
N LYS A 124 -12.30 -4.76 -18.17
CA LYS A 124 -13.18 -5.60 -19.02
C LYS A 124 -12.43 -6.19 -20.21
N ASN A 125 -11.48 -5.46 -20.78
CA ASN A 125 -10.75 -5.88 -21.97
C ASN A 125 -9.44 -6.62 -21.66
N ALA A 126 -9.02 -6.68 -20.39
CA ALA A 126 -7.79 -7.36 -20.00
C ALA A 126 -7.89 -8.87 -20.23
N LYS A 127 -6.85 -9.46 -20.84
CA LYS A 127 -6.71 -10.92 -20.91
C LYS A 127 -6.33 -11.50 -19.56
N LYS A 128 -5.58 -10.73 -18.76
CA LYS A 128 -5.14 -11.12 -17.43
C LYS A 128 -5.24 -9.94 -16.46
N ILE A 129 -5.91 -10.17 -15.33
CA ILE A 129 -5.94 -9.24 -14.21
C ILE A 129 -5.19 -9.88 -13.06
N GLU A 130 -4.22 -9.16 -12.52
CA GLU A 130 -3.48 -9.56 -11.34
C GLU A 130 -3.55 -8.46 -10.28
N GLY A 131 -3.48 -8.85 -9.02
CA GLY A 131 -3.47 -7.92 -7.90
C GLY A 131 -2.40 -8.32 -6.90
N SER A 132 -1.86 -7.32 -6.20
CA SER A 132 -0.88 -7.51 -5.14
C SER A 132 -1.18 -6.56 -4.01
N PHE A 133 -1.06 -7.07 -2.79
CA PHE A 133 -1.11 -6.27 -1.58
C PHE A 133 0.28 -5.71 -1.28
N ASP A 134 0.33 -4.57 -0.60
CA ASP A 134 1.58 -4.01 -0.11
C ASP A 134 1.95 -4.64 1.25
N VAL A 135 3.01 -4.17 1.91
CA VAL A 135 3.60 -4.77 3.12
C VAL A 135 2.81 -4.53 4.40
N GLY A 136 1.83 -3.62 4.38
CA GLY A 136 1.00 -3.26 5.52
C GLY A 136 -0.38 -3.90 5.47
N ASP A 137 -1.38 -3.16 5.96
CA ASP A 137 -2.75 -3.66 6.05
C ASP A 137 -3.31 -3.98 4.67
N HIS A 138 -3.91 -5.16 4.52
CA HIS A 138 -4.54 -5.60 3.27
C HIS A 138 -5.98 -5.10 3.13
N ALA A 139 -6.58 -4.59 4.21
CA ALA A 139 -7.96 -4.12 4.26
C ALA A 139 -8.04 -2.74 4.90
N ASP A 140 -8.98 -1.92 4.46
CA ASP A 140 -9.39 -0.75 5.23
C ASP A 140 -10.57 -1.05 6.17
N LYS A 141 -10.96 -0.05 6.97
CA LYS A 141 -12.10 -0.12 7.91
C LYS A 141 -13.46 -0.34 7.26
N TYR A 142 -13.55 -0.35 5.93
CA TYR A 142 -14.77 -0.59 5.15
C TYR A 142 -14.75 -1.95 4.45
N ASP A 143 -13.87 -2.86 4.88
CA ASP A 143 -13.64 -4.20 4.29
C ASP A 143 -13.25 -4.15 2.81
N ARG A 144 -12.59 -3.07 2.34
CA ARG A 144 -12.07 -3.01 0.97
C ARG A 144 -10.64 -3.55 0.93
N ALA A 145 -10.35 -4.39 -0.05
CA ALA A 145 -9.00 -4.86 -0.34
C ALA A 145 -8.14 -3.69 -0.85
N LEU A 146 -7.01 -3.43 -0.19
CA LEU A 146 -6.05 -2.39 -0.55
C LEU A 146 -4.99 -2.98 -1.49
N MET A 147 -5.05 -2.64 -2.79
CA MET A 147 -4.27 -3.37 -3.79
C MET A 147 -3.59 -2.48 -4.84
N TYR A 148 -2.44 -2.94 -5.30
CA TYR A 148 -1.91 -2.65 -6.63
C TYR A 148 -2.51 -3.61 -7.64
N VAL A 149 -3.07 -3.10 -8.74
CA VAL A 149 -3.77 -3.93 -9.74
C VAL A 149 -3.12 -3.79 -11.10
N TYR A 150 -2.90 -4.91 -11.77
CA TYR A 150 -2.23 -5.02 -13.04
C TYR A 150 -3.20 -5.56 -14.09
N VAL A 151 -3.26 -4.90 -15.24
CA VAL A 151 -4.02 -5.29 -16.43
C VAL A 151 -3.03 -5.63 -17.54
N ASP A 152 -3.01 -6.88 -17.97
CA ASP A 152 -2.06 -7.39 -18.97
C ASP A 152 -0.60 -7.03 -18.67
N GLY A 153 -0.22 -7.12 -17.39
CA GLY A 153 1.12 -6.83 -16.87
C GLY A 153 1.42 -5.35 -16.62
N LYS A 154 0.54 -4.43 -17.04
CA LYS A 154 0.68 -2.98 -16.77
C LYS A 154 -0.04 -2.60 -15.50
N LEU A 155 0.59 -1.76 -14.67
CA LEU A 155 -0.02 -1.27 -13.44
C LEU A 155 -1.13 -0.27 -13.77
N LEU A 156 -2.36 -0.56 -13.31
CA LEU A 156 -3.54 0.26 -13.57
C LEU A 156 -3.38 1.68 -13.01
N GLN A 157 -2.84 1.81 -11.80
CA GLN A 157 -2.54 3.11 -11.21
C GLN A 157 -1.62 3.98 -12.07
N ASP A 158 -0.57 3.40 -12.68
CA ASP A 158 0.32 4.17 -13.56
C ASP A 158 -0.45 4.78 -14.72
N ILE A 159 -1.32 3.99 -15.35
CA ILE A 159 -2.15 4.43 -16.49
C ILE A 159 -3.07 5.57 -16.06
N LEU A 160 -3.79 5.41 -14.94
CA LEU A 160 -4.73 6.42 -14.45
C LEU A 160 -4.04 7.73 -14.07
N ILE A 161 -2.87 7.66 -13.42
CA ILE A 161 -2.09 8.87 -13.08
C ILE A 161 -1.53 9.52 -14.35
N GLU A 162 -0.97 8.74 -15.27
CA GLU A 162 -0.38 9.24 -16.52
C GLU A 162 -1.40 9.91 -17.43
N GLU A 163 -2.62 9.39 -17.47
CA GLU A 163 -3.76 9.97 -18.18
C GLU A 163 -4.40 11.13 -17.41
N GLY A 164 -3.98 11.43 -16.18
CA GLY A 164 -4.56 12.51 -15.37
C GLY A 164 -5.98 12.22 -14.91
N LEU A 165 -6.34 10.94 -14.72
CA LEU A 165 -7.65 10.50 -14.24
C LEU A 165 -7.66 10.17 -12.74
N ALA A 166 -6.48 10.14 -12.12
CA ALA A 166 -6.31 10.05 -10.68
C ALA A 166 -5.13 10.89 -10.21
N ARG A 167 -5.19 11.38 -8.97
CA ARG A 167 -4.07 11.99 -8.26
C ARG A 167 -3.38 10.97 -7.38
N VAL A 168 -2.18 11.31 -6.91
CA VAL A 168 -1.53 10.61 -5.80
C VAL A 168 -2.19 11.07 -4.49
N GLY A 169 -2.66 10.11 -3.70
CA GLY A 169 -3.42 10.35 -2.47
C GLY A 169 -3.44 9.13 -1.57
N TYR A 170 -3.76 9.33 -0.29
CA TYR A 170 -3.89 8.24 0.70
C TYR A 170 -2.66 7.34 0.83
N ALA A 171 -1.46 7.91 0.71
CA ALA A 171 -0.21 7.22 1.02
C ALA A 171 -0.01 7.15 2.53
N TYR A 172 -0.26 5.99 3.12
CA TYR A 172 -0.10 5.75 4.55
C TYR A 172 0.90 4.62 4.78
N GLU A 173 1.93 4.88 5.57
CA GLU A 173 2.92 3.87 5.94
C GLU A 173 2.24 2.68 6.65
N PRO A 174 2.66 1.43 6.37
CA PRO A 174 3.78 1.07 5.49
C PRO A 174 3.35 0.78 4.03
N ASN A 175 2.09 1.04 3.65
CA ASN A 175 1.56 0.85 2.29
C ASN A 175 1.95 1.99 1.34
N THR A 176 3.26 2.18 1.14
CA THR A 176 3.84 3.28 0.35
C THR A 176 4.88 2.80 -0.67
N SER A 177 4.97 1.50 -0.94
CA SER A 177 6.05 0.89 -1.76
C SER A 177 6.20 1.53 -3.15
N LEU A 178 5.11 1.97 -3.77
CA LEU A 178 5.12 2.60 -5.10
C LEU A 178 4.96 4.13 -5.10
N LEU A 179 4.96 4.77 -3.92
CA LEU A 179 4.69 6.21 -3.79
C LEU A 179 5.61 7.07 -4.67
N LYS A 180 6.92 6.81 -4.64
CA LYS A 180 7.91 7.60 -5.40
C LYS A 180 7.67 7.50 -6.91
N GLN A 181 7.34 6.31 -7.42
CA GLN A 181 7.02 6.10 -8.83
C GLN A 181 5.79 6.93 -9.23
N PHE A 182 4.72 6.83 -8.45
CA PHE A 182 3.48 7.54 -8.72
C PHE A 182 3.66 9.07 -8.68
N GLN A 183 4.45 9.60 -7.76
CA GLN A 183 4.77 11.04 -7.70
C GLN A 183 5.49 11.53 -8.97
N GLU A 184 6.41 10.74 -9.53
CA GLU A 184 7.11 11.11 -10.77
C GLU A 184 6.19 11.10 -11.99
N ILE A 185 5.25 10.15 -12.06
CA ILE A 185 4.24 10.09 -13.13
C ILE A 185 3.28 11.28 -12.99
N GLU A 186 2.78 11.54 -11.77
CA GLU A 186 1.87 12.64 -11.49
C GLU A 186 2.48 14.00 -11.86
N LYS A 187 3.76 14.21 -11.56
CA LYS A 187 4.50 15.41 -11.95
C LYS A 187 4.47 15.65 -13.47
N LYS A 188 4.56 14.59 -14.27
CA LYS A 188 4.47 14.68 -15.74
C LYS A 188 3.05 15.01 -16.19
N ALA A 189 2.05 14.34 -15.63
CA ALA A 189 0.63 14.59 -15.93
C ALA A 189 0.23 16.04 -15.61
N LYS A 190 0.66 16.56 -14.45
CA LYS A 190 0.51 17.96 -14.02
C LYS A 190 1.09 18.93 -15.05
N LYS A 191 2.34 18.71 -15.50
CA LYS A 191 3.00 19.57 -16.48
C LYS A 191 2.27 19.60 -17.83
N GLN A 192 1.65 18.49 -18.20
CA GLN A 192 0.88 18.35 -19.44
C GLN A 192 -0.57 18.85 -19.32
N LYS A 193 -1.01 19.27 -18.12
CA LYS A 193 -2.38 19.73 -17.85
C LYS A 193 -3.46 18.75 -18.33
N LYS A 194 -3.21 17.45 -18.19
CA LYS A 194 -4.17 16.40 -18.59
C LYS A 194 -5.35 16.33 -17.63
N ASN A 195 -6.57 16.29 -18.15
CA ASN A 195 -7.80 15.95 -17.43
C ASN A 195 -7.92 16.70 -16.09
N ILE A 196 -7.83 16.03 -14.93
CA ILE A 196 -7.96 16.68 -13.62
C ILE A 196 -6.95 17.83 -13.40
N TRP A 197 -5.88 17.90 -14.19
CA TRP A 197 -4.86 18.94 -14.14
C TRP A 197 -5.12 20.11 -15.10
N GLU A 198 -6.23 20.12 -15.85
CA GLU A 198 -6.55 21.19 -16.81
C GLU A 198 -6.87 22.52 -16.12
N LYS A 199 -7.51 22.45 -14.94
CA LYS A 199 -7.97 23.61 -14.19
C LYS A 199 -7.21 23.74 -12.88
N GLU A 200 -6.51 24.85 -12.73
CA GLU A 200 -5.77 25.16 -11.52
C GLU A 200 -6.70 25.23 -10.31
N GLY A 201 -6.26 24.69 -9.17
CA GLY A 201 -7.04 24.64 -7.93
C GLY A 201 -8.02 23.46 -7.83
N TYR A 202 -8.34 22.77 -8.93
CA TYR A 202 -9.25 21.63 -8.87
C TYR A 202 -8.71 20.48 -8.03
N VAL A 203 -7.44 20.13 -8.20
CA VAL A 203 -6.78 19.11 -7.39
C VAL A 203 -6.04 19.75 -6.22
N THR A 204 -6.34 19.28 -5.01
CA THR A 204 -5.75 19.76 -3.75
C THR A 204 -5.04 18.62 -3.02
N ASN A 205 -4.37 18.91 -1.90
CA ASN A 205 -3.84 17.86 -1.03
C ASN A 205 -4.94 17.03 -0.34
N LYS A 206 -6.15 17.58 -0.20
CA LYS A 206 -7.30 16.97 0.52
C LYS A 206 -8.32 16.29 -0.40
N GLY A 207 -8.14 16.34 -1.71
CA GLY A 207 -9.08 15.78 -2.69
C GLY A 207 -9.34 16.79 -3.79
N TYR A 208 -10.59 16.88 -4.23
CA TYR A 208 -11.03 17.72 -5.33
C TYR A 208 -11.88 18.91 -4.86
N ASP A 209 -11.52 20.12 -5.27
CA ASP A 209 -12.30 21.33 -5.03
C ASP A 209 -13.22 21.62 -6.22
N ILE A 210 -14.46 21.17 -6.14
CA ILE A 210 -15.45 21.35 -7.21
C ILE A 210 -15.86 22.82 -7.42
N SER A 211 -15.56 23.74 -6.49
CA SER A 211 -15.99 25.13 -6.59
C SER A 211 -15.33 25.86 -7.76
N VAL A 212 -14.15 25.39 -8.19
CA VAL A 212 -13.46 25.97 -9.34
C VAL A 212 -14.23 25.77 -10.64
N TYR A 213 -15.13 24.79 -10.75
CA TYR A 213 -15.94 24.52 -11.94
C TYR A 213 -17.32 25.19 -11.93
N LYS A 214 -17.66 25.92 -10.86
CA LYS A 214 -18.89 26.71 -10.74
C LYS A 214 -18.68 28.13 -11.23
#